data_AF-A0A7C5V9D3-F1
#
_entry.id   AF-A0A7C5V9D3-F1
#
_cell.length_a   1.000
_cell.length_b   1.000
_cell.length_c   1.000
_cell.angle_alpha   90.00
_cell.angle_beta   90.00
_cell.angle_gamma   90.00
#
_symmetry.space_group_name_H-M   'P 1'
#
loop_
_entity.id
_entity.type
_entity.pdbx_description
1 polymer ?
#
loop_
_entity_poly.entity_id
_entity_poly.type
_entity_poly.pdbx_seq_one_letter_code
_entity_poly.pdbx_strand_id
1 'polypeptide(L)'
;MSNASPHTLLKLGDVRRVFRLIGEVRELGSDPKQWRPHMIRRLGQMLGAEIVVSSEIHFRKAAGTGRMRVIDIGWGCDSEGHVWKIHTEREDETPDAYWLLAGKPAATAGGRAKGSSRKVAPAPPPGAVEELVPVKPARPLYGGTCFILSQCALPHAGAVDQLGLHRASGDQPFTQAEHRLVRLFHVELGRLWRKDAIRRAQDPNADLPPRLAQTLEALLEGASEKQIAIKLDLSQHTVHNYVKALHQRFEVSSRGELLAKAGKIRATFLPQLSLPPQKQS
;
A
#
# COMPACT_ATOMS: atom_id res chain seq x y z
N MET A 1 1.24 -16.88 43.87
CA MET A 1 1.82 -15.60 43.38
C MET A 1 2.76 -15.95 42.24
N SER A 2 2.30 -15.77 41.00
CA SER A 2 3.04 -16.20 39.79
C SER A 2 3.99 -15.10 39.35
N ASN A 3 5.27 -15.45 39.26
CA ASN A 3 6.36 -14.53 38.95
C ASN A 3 6.29 -14.17 37.46
N ALA A 4 5.94 -12.92 37.13
CA ALA A 4 5.89 -12.44 35.75
C ALA A 4 7.32 -12.38 35.19
N SER A 5 7.64 -13.21 34.20
CA SER A 5 8.96 -13.22 33.57
C SER A 5 9.36 -11.83 33.04
N PRO A 6 10.58 -11.34 33.33
CA PRO A 6 11.02 -9.96 33.08
C PRO A 6 11.19 -9.57 31.59
N HIS A 7 10.91 -10.46 30.64
CA HIS A 7 11.12 -10.22 29.20
C HIS A 7 9.85 -9.80 28.42
N THR A 8 8.77 -9.45 29.13
CA THR A 8 7.45 -9.23 28.52
C THR A 8 7.20 -7.75 28.13
N LEU A 9 7.90 -6.82 28.76
CA LEU A 9 7.66 -5.38 28.60
C LEU A 9 8.61 -4.77 27.56
N LEU A 10 8.06 -3.94 26.68
CA LEU A 10 8.85 -3.15 25.73
C LEU A 10 9.63 -2.08 26.47
N LYS A 11 10.94 -1.98 26.21
CA LYS A 11 11.75 -0.89 26.74
C LYS A 11 11.46 0.39 25.96
N LEU A 12 11.32 1.52 26.66
CA LEU A 12 11.04 2.82 26.04
C LEU A 12 12.08 3.21 24.96
N GLY A 13 13.35 2.86 25.19
CA GLY A 13 14.43 3.09 24.22
C GLY A 13 14.19 2.36 22.89
N ASP A 14 13.68 1.13 22.93
CA ASP A 14 13.44 0.31 21.74
C ASP A 14 12.22 0.83 20.97
N VAL A 15 11.16 1.20 21.70
CA VAL A 15 9.98 1.86 21.12
C VAL A 15 10.36 3.16 20.41
N ARG A 16 11.23 3.99 21.02
CA ARG A 16 11.73 5.21 20.39
C ARG A 16 12.52 4.93 19.10
N ARG A 17 13.33 3.86 19.06
CA ARG A 17 14.06 3.46 17.83
C ARG A 17 13.10 3.04 16.73
N VAL A 18 12.04 2.30 17.05
CA VAL A 18 10.97 1.94 16.11
C VAL A 18 10.31 3.19 15.51
N PHE A 19 9.90 4.16 16.33
CA PHE A 19 9.27 5.39 15.82
C PHE A 19 10.24 6.29 15.05
N ARG A 20 11.54 6.30 15.42
CA ARG A 20 12.56 6.98 14.62
C ARG A 20 12.67 6.38 13.22
N LEU A 21 12.69 5.04 13.11
CA LEU A 21 12.73 4.39 11.80
C LEU A 21 11.49 4.69 10.95
N ILE A 22 10.30 4.77 11.56
CA ILE A 22 9.09 5.21 10.85
C ILE A 22 9.24 6.65 10.34
N GLY A 23 9.87 7.54 11.12
CA GLY A 23 10.21 8.90 10.70
C GLY A 23 11.12 8.90 9.47
N GLU A 24 12.24 8.16 9.54
CA GLU A 24 13.20 8.03 8.44
C GLU A 24 12.55 7.51 7.15
N VAL A 25 11.68 6.49 7.26
CA VAL A 25 10.91 5.94 6.13
C VAL A 25 10.01 7.02 5.49
N ARG A 26 9.41 7.91 6.29
CA ARG A 26 8.58 9.01 5.78
C ARG A 26 9.43 10.12 5.13
N GLU A 27 10.59 10.40 5.68
CA GLU A 27 11.52 11.42 5.16
C GLU A 27 12.09 11.02 3.79
N LEU A 28 12.30 9.72 3.55
CA LEU A 28 12.72 9.18 2.24
C LEU A 28 11.65 9.27 1.15
N GLY A 29 10.43 9.69 1.48
CA GLY A 29 9.38 9.94 0.51
C GLY A 29 8.58 8.71 0.09
N SER A 30 7.88 8.85 -1.04
CA SER A 30 6.89 7.86 -1.47
C SER A 30 7.48 6.64 -2.19
N ASP A 31 8.69 6.75 -2.74
CA ASP A 31 9.27 5.73 -3.62
C ASP A 31 9.72 4.47 -2.84
N PRO A 32 9.07 3.31 -3.03
CA PRO A 32 9.43 2.06 -2.36
C PRO A 32 10.85 1.59 -2.66
N LYS A 33 11.45 1.99 -3.78
CA LYS A 33 12.84 1.68 -4.10
C LYS A 33 13.83 2.39 -3.17
N GLN A 34 13.40 3.45 -2.49
CA GLN A 34 14.22 4.19 -1.54
C GLN A 34 13.94 3.75 -0.11
N TRP A 35 12.68 3.79 0.31
CA TRP A 35 12.35 3.58 1.73
C TRP A 35 12.37 2.09 2.15
N ARG A 36 12.03 1.12 1.28
CA ARG A 36 12.05 -0.31 1.66
C ARG A 36 13.47 -0.84 1.91
N PRO A 37 14.45 -0.61 1.02
CA PRO A 37 15.83 -1.01 1.28
C PRO A 37 16.43 -0.39 2.55
N HIS A 38 16.09 0.88 2.84
CA HIS A 38 16.50 1.53 4.09
C HIS A 38 15.87 0.84 5.31
N MET A 39 14.56 0.62 5.25
CA MET A 39 13.79 0.00 6.32
C MET A 39 14.32 -1.38 6.69
N ILE A 40 14.50 -2.29 5.71
CA ILE A 40 14.91 -3.67 5.99
C ILE A 40 16.33 -3.74 6.60
N ARG A 41 17.27 -2.91 6.10
CA ARG A 41 18.62 -2.83 6.67
C ARG A 41 18.60 -2.34 8.11
N ARG A 42 17.85 -1.27 8.39
CA ARG A 42 17.75 -0.70 9.75
C ARG A 42 17.05 -1.65 10.72
N LEU A 43 16.03 -2.39 10.28
CA LEU A 43 15.41 -3.45 11.08
C LEU A 43 16.39 -4.59 11.36
N GLY A 44 17.16 -5.03 10.37
CA GLY A 44 18.16 -6.08 10.51
C GLY A 44 19.21 -5.72 11.56
N GLN A 45 19.78 -4.52 11.45
CA GLN A 45 20.74 -3.99 12.43
C GLN A 45 20.13 -3.82 13.83
N MET A 46 18.89 -3.31 13.93
CA MET A 46 18.25 -3.05 15.23
C MET A 46 17.93 -4.32 16.00
N LEU A 47 17.65 -5.43 15.31
CA LEU A 47 17.16 -6.68 15.89
C LEU A 47 18.16 -7.84 15.76
N GLY A 48 19.33 -7.60 15.18
CA GLY A 48 20.33 -8.65 14.92
C GLY A 48 19.73 -9.77 14.08
N ALA A 49 19.07 -9.43 12.97
CA ALA A 49 18.55 -10.42 12.03
C ALA A 49 19.58 -10.61 10.91
N GLU A 50 19.81 -11.88 10.55
CA GLU A 50 20.66 -12.25 9.43
C GLU A 50 19.98 -11.94 8.11
N ILE A 51 18.68 -12.20 7.99
CA ILE A 51 17.89 -11.90 6.80
C ILE A 51 16.64 -11.12 7.21
N VAL A 52 16.35 -10.04 6.49
CA VAL A 52 15.10 -9.28 6.61
C VAL A 52 14.43 -9.20 5.25
N VAL A 53 13.17 -9.61 5.19
CA VAL A 53 12.33 -9.54 3.99
C VAL A 53 11.14 -8.65 4.27
N SER A 54 10.86 -7.71 3.36
CA SER A 54 9.63 -6.94 3.37
C SER A 54 8.97 -7.01 1.99
N SER A 55 7.77 -7.58 1.92
CA SER A 55 7.04 -7.77 0.66
C SER A 55 5.55 -7.51 0.79
N GLU A 56 4.90 -7.29 -0.35
CA GLU A 56 3.46 -7.17 -0.51
C GLU A 56 2.99 -8.36 -1.33
N ILE A 57 2.02 -9.11 -0.79
CA ILE A 57 1.37 -10.21 -1.53
C ILE A 57 -0.02 -9.75 -1.95
N HIS A 58 -0.19 -9.56 -3.25
CA HIS A 58 -1.42 -9.10 -3.87
C HIS A 58 -2.19 -10.27 -4.47
N PHE A 59 -3.49 -10.31 -4.20
CA PHE A 59 -4.39 -11.27 -4.80
C PHE A 59 -5.34 -10.55 -5.76
N ARG A 60 -5.37 -11.05 -7.00
CA ARG A 60 -6.18 -10.52 -8.09
C ARG A 60 -6.96 -11.65 -8.71
N LYS A 61 -8.20 -11.40 -9.08
CA LYS A 61 -9.00 -12.36 -9.84
C LYS A 61 -9.07 -11.89 -11.28
N ALA A 62 -8.58 -12.73 -12.19
CA ALA A 62 -8.64 -12.47 -13.61
C ALA A 62 -10.11 -12.44 -14.06
N ALA A 63 -10.49 -11.36 -14.75
CA ALA A 63 -11.82 -11.21 -15.30
C ALA A 63 -12.11 -12.35 -16.30
N GLY A 64 -13.38 -12.77 -16.38
CA GLY A 64 -13.82 -13.83 -17.29
C GLY A 64 -13.47 -15.27 -16.85
N THR A 65 -12.23 -15.53 -16.44
CA THR A 65 -11.78 -16.88 -16.04
C THR A 65 -12.02 -17.19 -14.56
N GLY A 66 -12.04 -16.14 -13.73
CA GLY A 66 -12.13 -16.28 -12.28
C GLY A 66 -10.88 -16.89 -11.63
N ARG A 67 -9.78 -17.08 -12.39
CA ARG A 67 -8.50 -17.59 -11.90
C ARG A 67 -7.85 -16.57 -10.96
N MET A 68 -7.19 -17.08 -9.94
CA MET A 68 -6.45 -16.25 -8.99
C MET A 68 -5.05 -15.99 -9.54
N ARG A 69 -4.65 -14.72 -9.57
CA ARG A 69 -3.29 -14.27 -9.82
C ARG A 69 -2.72 -13.72 -8.52
N VAL A 70 -1.53 -14.19 -8.18
CA VAL A 70 -0.81 -13.77 -6.98
C VAL A 70 0.47 -13.08 -7.39
N ILE A 71 0.68 -11.86 -6.88
CA ILE A 71 1.87 -11.06 -7.14
C ILE A 71 2.56 -10.81 -5.80
N ASP A 72 3.78 -11.30 -5.65
CA ASP A 72 4.64 -11.06 -4.48
C ASP A 72 5.77 -10.12 -4.89
N ILE A 73 5.78 -8.92 -4.34
CA ILE A 73 6.75 -7.86 -4.66
C ILE A 73 7.39 -7.34 -3.37
N GLY A 74 8.71 -7.26 -3.33
CA GLY A 74 9.39 -6.91 -2.09
C GLY A 74 10.88 -6.72 -2.23
N TRP A 75 11.52 -6.60 -1.08
CA TRP A 75 12.96 -6.47 -0.94
C TRP A 75 13.42 -7.36 0.21
N GLY A 76 14.57 -7.99 0.03
CA GLY A 76 15.30 -8.66 1.09
C GLY A 76 16.66 -8.04 1.30
N CYS A 77 17.19 -8.15 2.51
CA CYS A 77 18.58 -7.87 2.81
C CYS A 77 19.19 -8.95 3.70
N ASP A 78 20.50 -9.10 3.60
CA ASP A 78 21.30 -9.93 4.49
C ASP A 78 22.06 -9.08 5.53
N SER A 79 22.83 -9.75 6.38
CA SER A 79 23.65 -9.14 7.45
C SER A 79 24.82 -8.32 6.90
N GLU A 80 25.27 -8.59 5.68
CA GLU A 80 26.30 -7.82 4.97
C GLU A 80 25.73 -6.55 4.32
N GLY A 81 24.39 -6.41 4.30
CA GLY A 81 23.68 -5.25 3.78
C GLY A 81 23.43 -5.31 2.28
N HIS A 82 23.71 -6.44 1.63
CA HIS A 82 23.29 -6.70 0.26
C HIS A 82 21.77 -6.68 0.20
N VAL A 83 21.23 -6.02 -0.82
CA VAL A 83 19.79 -5.92 -1.01
C VAL A 83 19.42 -6.51 -2.36
N TRP A 84 18.40 -7.36 -2.35
CA TRP A 84 17.80 -7.91 -3.56
C TRP A 84 16.32 -7.55 -3.63
N LYS A 85 15.80 -7.57 -4.85
CA LYS A 85 14.37 -7.36 -5.11
C LYS A 85 13.69 -8.72 -5.27
N ILE A 86 12.47 -8.80 -4.74
CA ILE A 86 11.55 -9.91 -4.92
C ILE A 86 10.48 -9.44 -5.90
N HIS A 87 10.24 -10.23 -6.95
CA HIS A 87 9.09 -10.07 -7.83
C HIS A 87 8.74 -11.45 -8.37
N THR A 88 7.63 -12.01 -7.90
CA THR A 88 7.09 -13.26 -8.45
C THR A 88 5.62 -13.10 -8.77
N GLU A 89 5.22 -13.67 -9.90
CA GLU A 89 3.82 -13.74 -10.32
C GLU A 89 3.44 -15.19 -10.55
N ARG A 90 2.29 -15.60 -10.01
CA ARG A 90 1.79 -16.97 -10.10
C ARG A 90 0.31 -16.96 -10.43
N GLU A 91 -0.12 -17.93 -11.22
CA GLU A 91 -1.53 -18.18 -11.54
C GLU A 91 -2.03 -19.42 -10.80
N ASP A 92 -3.35 -19.50 -10.59
CA ASP A 92 -4.04 -20.63 -9.94
C ASP A 92 -3.62 -20.92 -8.49
N GLU A 93 -2.99 -19.95 -7.82
CA GLU A 93 -2.60 -20.02 -6.41
C GLU A 93 -3.74 -19.62 -5.46
N THR A 94 -3.73 -20.16 -4.25
CA THR A 94 -4.73 -19.82 -3.21
C THR A 94 -4.10 -19.03 -2.06
N PRO A 95 -4.88 -18.18 -1.35
CA PRO A 95 -4.39 -17.48 -0.17
C PRO A 95 -3.82 -18.39 0.93
N ASP A 96 -4.33 -19.61 1.04
CA ASP A 96 -3.89 -20.58 2.05
C ASP A 96 -2.41 -20.97 1.85
N ALA A 97 -1.91 -20.97 0.60
CA ALA A 97 -0.49 -21.18 0.28
C ALA A 97 0.44 -20.06 0.78
N TYR A 98 -0.12 -18.99 1.37
CA TYR A 98 0.61 -17.89 2.01
C TYR A 98 0.19 -17.65 3.47
N TRP A 99 -0.57 -18.58 4.03
CA TRP A 99 -1.11 -18.58 5.39
C TRP A 99 -2.06 -17.39 5.57
N LEU A 100 -2.80 -17.07 4.51
CA LEU A 100 -3.77 -16.00 4.42
C LEU A 100 -5.16 -16.59 4.21
N LEU A 101 -6.17 -15.89 4.73
CA LEU A 101 -7.57 -16.21 4.52
C LEU A 101 -8.18 -15.20 3.54
N ALA A 102 -8.91 -15.69 2.55
CA ALA A 102 -9.72 -14.85 1.67
C ALA A 102 -10.88 -14.21 2.47
N GLY A 103 -11.10 -12.91 2.25
CA GLY A 103 -12.28 -12.20 2.71
C GLY A 103 -13.42 -12.32 1.70
N LYS A 104 -14.65 -12.00 2.13
CA LYS A 104 -15.74 -11.76 1.17
C LYS A 104 -15.43 -10.46 0.42
N PRO A 105 -15.59 -10.41 -0.92
CA PRO A 105 -15.56 -9.13 -1.63
C PRO A 105 -16.62 -8.21 -1.01
N ALA A 106 -16.31 -6.91 -0.91
CA ALA A 106 -17.30 -5.94 -0.47
C ALA A 106 -18.46 -6.02 -1.46
N ALA A 107 -19.61 -6.55 -1.03
CA ALA A 107 -20.75 -6.70 -1.89
C ALA A 107 -21.13 -5.31 -2.43
N THR A 108 -21.00 -5.11 -3.75
CA THR A 108 -21.83 -4.13 -4.43
C THR A 108 -23.27 -4.52 -4.13
N ALA A 109 -23.99 -3.62 -3.45
CA ALA A 109 -25.39 -3.84 -3.12
C ALA A 109 -26.18 -4.16 -4.40
N GLY A 110 -26.71 -5.38 -4.48
CA GLY A 110 -27.65 -5.80 -5.52
C GLY A 110 -27.18 -6.97 -6.37
N GLY A 111 -27.71 -8.17 -6.08
CA GLY A 111 -27.65 -9.29 -7.02
C GLY A 111 -27.62 -10.66 -6.33
N ARG A 112 -28.79 -11.31 -6.24
CA ARG A 112 -28.94 -12.71 -5.78
C ARG A 112 -28.11 -13.65 -6.67
N ALA A 113 -27.24 -14.46 -6.04
CA ALA A 113 -26.55 -15.56 -6.70
C ALA A 113 -27.51 -16.74 -6.97
N LYS A 114 -27.45 -17.31 -8.18
CA LYS A 114 -27.95 -18.65 -8.48
C LYS A 114 -26.90 -19.44 -9.27
N GLY A 115 -26.64 -20.66 -8.82
CA GLY A 115 -26.37 -21.84 -9.64
C GLY A 115 -25.08 -21.89 -10.46
N SER A 116 -24.10 -22.63 -9.94
CA SER A 116 -22.88 -23.09 -10.62
C SER A 116 -23.19 -24.01 -11.80
N SER A 117 -22.60 -23.70 -12.97
CA SER A 117 -22.26 -24.67 -14.02
C SER A 117 -20.92 -24.28 -14.65
N ARG A 118 -19.96 -25.21 -14.61
CA ARG A 118 -18.58 -25.07 -15.12
C ARG A 118 -18.61 -25.04 -16.66
N LYS A 119 -18.62 -23.85 -17.25
CA LYS A 119 -18.27 -23.65 -18.67
C LYS A 119 -16.90 -22.98 -18.73
N VAL A 120 -16.03 -23.50 -19.59
CA VAL A 120 -14.78 -22.82 -19.96
C VAL A 120 -15.19 -21.47 -20.54
N ALA A 121 -14.87 -20.40 -19.82
CA ALA A 121 -15.21 -19.05 -20.22
C ALA A 121 -14.30 -18.60 -21.36
N PRO A 122 -14.82 -17.83 -22.34
CA PRO A 122 -13.99 -17.23 -23.37
C PRO A 122 -12.97 -16.28 -22.73
N ALA A 123 -11.82 -16.11 -23.41
CA ALA A 123 -10.76 -15.20 -22.97
C ALA A 123 -11.34 -13.81 -22.66
N PRO A 124 -10.89 -13.15 -21.57
CA PRO A 124 -11.41 -11.85 -21.19
C PRO A 124 -11.17 -10.82 -22.30
N PRO A 125 -12.09 -9.86 -22.50
CA PRO A 125 -11.88 -8.78 -23.46
C PRO A 125 -10.64 -7.97 -23.08
N PRO A 126 -9.89 -7.44 -24.06
CA PRO A 126 -8.78 -6.54 -23.79
C PRO A 126 -9.28 -5.33 -22.99
N GLY A 127 -8.71 -5.11 -21.80
CA GLY A 127 -9.14 -4.08 -20.86
C GLY A 127 -10.02 -4.55 -19.70
N ALA A 128 -10.26 -5.86 -19.54
CA ALA A 128 -11.01 -6.37 -18.40
C ALA A 128 -10.26 -6.12 -17.08
N VAL A 129 -10.91 -5.40 -16.17
CA VAL A 129 -10.33 -4.98 -14.88
C VAL A 129 -10.25 -6.19 -13.96
N GLU A 130 -9.04 -6.49 -13.46
CA GLU A 130 -8.84 -7.53 -12.46
C GLU A 130 -9.56 -7.14 -11.17
N GLU A 131 -10.27 -8.09 -10.55
CA GLU A 131 -10.98 -7.83 -9.31
C GLU A 131 -10.02 -7.99 -8.11
N LEU A 132 -10.02 -7.00 -7.20
CA LEU A 132 -9.27 -7.07 -5.96
C LEU A 132 -9.85 -8.16 -5.05
N VAL A 133 -9.00 -9.05 -4.54
CA VAL A 133 -9.41 -10.05 -3.56
C VAL A 133 -8.93 -9.62 -2.17
N PRO A 134 -9.84 -9.23 -1.26
CA PRO A 134 -9.46 -8.92 0.11
C PRO A 134 -8.88 -10.17 0.78
N VAL A 135 -7.73 -10.01 1.42
CA VAL A 135 -7.05 -11.09 2.16
C VAL A 135 -6.65 -10.60 3.54
N LYS A 136 -6.56 -11.52 4.49
CA LYS A 136 -6.07 -11.25 5.85
C LYS A 136 -5.18 -12.39 6.36
N PRO A 137 -4.27 -12.12 7.30
CA PRO A 137 -3.48 -13.16 7.96
C PRO A 137 -4.37 -14.24 8.59
N ALA A 138 -4.00 -15.52 8.45
CA ALA A 138 -4.64 -16.61 9.20
C ALA A 138 -4.37 -16.50 10.70
N ARG A 139 -3.25 -15.88 11.11
CA ARG A 139 -2.88 -15.59 12.50
C ARG A 139 -2.18 -14.22 12.61
N PRO A 140 -2.25 -13.51 13.75
CA PRO A 140 -1.77 -12.12 13.87
C PRO A 140 -0.24 -11.94 13.81
N LEU A 141 0.50 -12.96 14.25
CA LEU A 141 1.95 -13.05 14.23
C LEU A 141 2.30 -14.54 14.12
N TYR A 142 3.21 -14.88 13.22
CA TYR A 142 3.74 -16.23 13.05
C TYR A 142 5.26 -16.18 13.28
N GLY A 143 5.85 -17.28 13.72
CA GLY A 143 7.28 -17.29 14.03
C GLY A 143 7.66 -18.32 15.08
N GLY A 144 8.93 -18.72 15.04
CA GLY A 144 9.56 -19.59 16.02
C GLY A 144 10.65 -18.82 16.77
N THR A 145 11.57 -19.55 17.39
CA THR A 145 12.70 -18.94 18.10
C THR A 145 13.62 -18.15 17.17
N CYS A 146 13.87 -18.60 15.94
CA CYS A 146 14.82 -17.95 15.01
C CYS A 146 14.14 -17.21 13.85
N PHE A 147 12.81 -17.08 13.87
CA PHE A 147 12.05 -16.48 12.78
C PHE A 147 10.85 -15.68 13.28
N ILE A 148 10.65 -14.47 12.75
CA ILE A 148 9.46 -13.65 12.94
C ILE A 148 8.82 -13.40 11.58
N LEU A 149 7.52 -13.67 11.45
CA LEU A 149 6.66 -13.21 10.37
C LEU A 149 5.54 -12.34 10.93
N SER A 150 5.64 -11.04 10.66
CA SER A 150 4.57 -10.08 10.92
C SER A 150 3.83 -9.78 9.62
N GLN A 151 2.49 -9.86 9.64
CA GLN A 151 1.65 -9.59 8.47
C GLN A 151 0.60 -8.51 8.78
N CYS A 152 0.43 -7.53 7.89
CA CYS A 152 -0.62 -6.51 7.96
C CYS A 152 -1.58 -6.63 6.79
N ALA A 153 -2.87 -6.84 7.08
CA ALA A 153 -3.91 -6.85 6.05
C ALA A 153 -4.12 -5.44 5.47
N LEU A 154 -4.11 -5.35 4.13
CA LEU A 154 -4.36 -4.14 3.36
C LEU A 154 -5.55 -4.38 2.42
N PRO A 155 -6.79 -4.48 2.95
CA PRO A 155 -7.97 -4.83 2.15
C PRO A 155 -8.24 -3.81 1.03
N HIS A 156 -7.89 -2.54 1.25
CA HIS A 156 -8.01 -1.47 0.25
C HIS A 156 -7.07 -1.65 -0.97
N ALA A 157 -6.05 -2.50 -0.85
CA ALA A 157 -5.12 -2.83 -1.93
C ALA A 157 -5.27 -4.28 -2.42
N GLY A 158 -6.22 -5.05 -1.86
CA GLY A 158 -6.33 -6.50 -2.09
C GLY A 158 -5.01 -7.21 -1.80
N ALA A 159 -4.37 -6.88 -0.69
CA ALA A 159 -3.01 -7.32 -0.38
C ALA A 159 -2.79 -7.58 1.12
N VAL A 160 -1.71 -8.28 1.43
CA VAL A 160 -1.10 -8.35 2.76
C VAL A 160 0.36 -7.90 2.64
N ASP A 161 0.75 -6.92 3.44
CA ASP A 161 2.18 -6.62 3.63
C ASP A 161 2.77 -7.60 4.63
N GLN A 162 3.96 -8.10 4.33
CA GLN A 162 4.71 -9.08 5.09
C GLN A 162 6.06 -8.50 5.49
N LEU A 163 6.44 -8.76 6.74
CA LEU A 163 7.75 -8.47 7.29
C LEU A 163 8.29 -9.73 7.95
N GLY A 164 9.26 -10.35 7.30
CA GLY A 164 9.98 -11.55 7.73
C GLY A 164 11.36 -11.20 8.27
N LEU A 165 11.74 -11.75 9.42
CA LEU A 165 13.08 -11.64 9.99
C LEU A 165 13.58 -13.02 10.37
N HIS A 166 14.79 -13.35 9.96
CA HIS A 166 15.47 -14.61 10.28
C HIS A 166 16.77 -14.32 11.02
N ARG A 167 17.06 -15.14 12.02
CA ARG A 167 18.39 -15.21 12.65
C ARG A 167 19.20 -16.35 12.08
N ALA A 168 20.51 -16.22 12.17
CA ALA A 168 21.43 -17.28 11.79
C ALA A 168 21.20 -18.52 12.66
N SER A 169 21.53 -19.68 12.09
CA SER A 169 21.51 -20.92 12.84
C SER A 169 22.48 -20.84 14.02
N GLY A 170 21.99 -21.09 15.23
CA GLY A 170 22.80 -21.04 16.46
C GLY A 170 22.78 -19.70 17.21
N ASP A 171 22.21 -18.64 16.64
CA ASP A 171 21.99 -17.38 17.35
C ASP A 171 20.95 -17.52 18.48
N GLN A 172 20.99 -16.56 19.41
CA GLN A 172 19.96 -16.46 20.44
C GLN A 172 18.57 -16.34 19.80
N PRO A 173 17.53 -16.96 20.36
CA PRO A 173 16.16 -16.75 19.90
C PRO A 173 15.70 -15.30 19.95
N PHE A 174 14.80 -14.91 19.07
CA PHE A 174 13.99 -13.72 19.23
C PHE A 174 13.16 -13.83 20.51
N THR A 175 13.23 -12.77 21.31
CA THR A 175 12.47 -12.59 22.53
C THR A 175 11.04 -12.13 22.24
N GLN A 176 10.12 -12.36 23.16
CA GLN A 176 8.76 -11.83 23.03
C GLN A 176 8.71 -10.30 22.83
N ALA A 177 9.65 -9.56 23.44
CA ALA A 177 9.76 -8.12 23.25
C ALA A 177 10.10 -7.78 21.79
N GLU A 178 11.03 -8.49 21.15
CA GLU A 178 11.40 -8.29 19.74
C GLU A 178 10.23 -8.62 18.79
N HIS A 179 9.50 -9.71 19.05
CA HIS A 179 8.24 -10.02 18.35
C HIS A 179 7.24 -8.85 18.42
N ARG A 180 7.08 -8.26 19.62
CA ARG A 180 6.18 -7.12 19.83
C ARG A 180 6.69 -5.84 19.16
N LEU A 181 8.01 -5.61 19.11
CA LEU A 181 8.60 -4.44 18.41
C LEU A 181 8.37 -4.51 16.90
N VAL A 182 8.62 -5.68 16.29
CA VAL A 182 8.34 -5.90 14.86
C VAL A 182 6.86 -5.71 14.57
N ARG A 183 5.98 -6.26 15.44
CA ARG A 183 4.54 -6.07 15.29
C ARG A 183 4.12 -4.61 15.42
N LEU A 184 4.66 -3.88 16.40
CA LEU A 184 4.39 -2.45 16.60
C LEU A 184 4.80 -1.65 15.36
N PHE A 185 6.03 -1.82 14.90
CA PHE A 185 6.54 -1.16 13.70
C PHE A 185 5.62 -1.41 12.49
N HIS A 186 5.30 -2.67 12.23
CA HIS A 186 4.49 -3.05 11.08
C HIS A 186 3.04 -2.54 11.17
N VAL A 187 2.44 -2.52 12.37
CA VAL A 187 1.09 -1.97 12.58
C VAL A 187 1.08 -0.45 12.34
N GLU A 188 2.09 0.27 12.80
CA GLU A 188 2.17 1.73 12.56
C GLU A 188 2.39 2.06 11.09
N LEU A 189 3.21 1.28 10.38
CA LEU A 189 3.35 1.42 8.93
C LEU A 189 2.02 1.12 8.21
N GLY A 190 1.31 0.05 8.62
CA GLY A 190 -0.03 -0.27 8.13
C GLY A 190 -1.06 0.83 8.39
N ARG A 191 -0.96 1.57 9.49
CA ARG A 191 -1.80 2.75 9.78
C ARG A 191 -1.51 3.90 8.82
N LEU A 192 -0.26 4.10 8.42
CA LEU A 192 0.10 5.13 7.42
C LEU A 192 -0.55 4.80 6.07
N TRP A 193 -0.43 3.56 5.60
CA TRP A 193 -1.06 3.14 4.33
C TRP A 193 -2.59 3.21 4.36
N ARG A 194 -3.22 2.83 5.48
CA ARG A 194 -4.67 2.97 5.63
C ARG A 194 -5.11 4.43 5.59
N LYS A 195 -4.41 5.32 6.28
CA LYS A 195 -4.70 6.77 6.27
C LYS A 195 -4.55 7.33 4.86
N ASP A 196 -3.49 6.93 4.15
CA ASP A 196 -3.25 7.32 2.77
C ASP A 196 -4.34 6.82 1.81
N ALA A 197 -4.82 5.58 1.99
CA ALA A 197 -5.92 5.03 1.20
C ALA A 197 -7.23 5.79 1.42
N ILE A 198 -7.59 6.09 2.68
CA ILE A 198 -8.78 6.90 3.00
C ILE A 198 -8.65 8.28 2.38
N ARG A 199 -7.48 8.90 2.51
CA ARG A 199 -7.19 10.21 1.93
C ARG A 199 -7.33 10.21 0.41
N ARG A 200 -6.78 9.22 -0.29
CA ARG A 200 -6.93 9.07 -1.75
C ARG A 200 -8.38 8.85 -2.17
N ALA A 201 -9.13 8.04 -1.42
CA ALA A 201 -10.55 7.83 -1.71
C ALA A 201 -11.37 9.12 -1.57
N GLN A 202 -10.92 10.05 -0.72
CA GLN A 202 -11.51 11.37 -0.53
C GLN A 202 -10.85 12.45 -1.40
N ASP A 203 -9.84 12.10 -2.20
CA ASP A 203 -9.08 13.06 -2.98
C ASP A 203 -9.88 13.43 -4.24
N PRO A 204 -10.34 14.69 -4.37
CA PRO A 204 -11.02 15.14 -5.58
C PRO A 204 -10.13 15.04 -6.83
N ASN A 205 -8.81 14.88 -6.69
CA ASN A 205 -7.89 14.62 -7.80
C ASN A 205 -7.88 13.19 -8.32
N ALA A 206 -8.25 12.19 -7.51
CA ALA A 206 -7.90 10.78 -7.76
C ALA A 206 -8.39 10.26 -9.12
N ASP A 207 -9.48 10.84 -9.65
CA ASP A 207 -10.10 10.46 -10.92
C ASP A 207 -10.52 11.69 -11.75
N LEU A 208 -9.63 12.68 -11.88
CA LEU A 208 -9.88 13.80 -12.78
C LEU A 208 -9.86 13.32 -14.24
N PRO A 209 -10.90 13.62 -15.03
CA PRO A 209 -10.85 13.47 -16.49
C PRO A 209 -9.61 14.18 -17.07
N PRO A 210 -8.99 13.66 -18.14
CA PRO A 210 -7.72 14.15 -18.63
C PRO A 210 -7.66 15.67 -18.84
N ARG A 211 -8.72 16.27 -19.40
CA ARG A 211 -8.81 17.72 -19.63
C ARG A 211 -8.93 18.54 -18.33
N LEU A 212 -9.62 18.02 -17.32
CA LEU A 212 -9.69 18.66 -16.01
C LEU A 212 -8.35 18.56 -15.27
N ALA A 213 -7.65 17.42 -15.38
CA ALA A 213 -6.31 17.24 -14.82
C ALA A 213 -5.30 18.21 -15.46
N GLN A 214 -5.28 18.31 -16.80
CA GLN A 214 -4.45 19.26 -17.54
C GLN A 214 -4.74 20.71 -17.16
N THR A 215 -6.02 21.06 -17.02
CA THR A 215 -6.44 22.41 -16.60
C THR A 215 -5.96 22.71 -15.17
N LEU A 216 -6.15 21.77 -14.24
CA LEU A 216 -5.71 21.92 -12.85
C LEU A 216 -4.18 22.06 -12.74
N GLU A 217 -3.43 21.26 -13.50
CA GLU A 217 -1.97 21.35 -13.53
C GLU A 217 -1.50 22.72 -14.02
N ALA A 218 -2.07 23.23 -15.11
CA ALA A 218 -1.72 24.55 -15.61
C ALA A 218 -2.14 25.67 -14.63
N LEU A 219 -3.25 25.53 -13.91
CA LEU A 219 -3.62 26.47 -12.83
C LEU A 219 -2.60 26.46 -11.69
N LEU A 220 -2.13 25.27 -11.29
CA LEU A 220 -1.09 25.08 -10.25
C LEU A 220 0.27 25.68 -10.67
N GLU A 221 0.58 25.64 -11.96
CA GLU A 221 1.74 26.34 -12.56
C GLU A 221 1.57 27.87 -12.61
N GLY A 222 0.41 28.40 -12.21
CA GLY A 222 0.11 29.83 -12.21
C GLY A 222 -0.47 30.37 -13.52
N ALA A 223 -0.80 29.52 -14.51
CA ALA A 223 -1.35 29.97 -15.78
C ALA A 223 -2.75 30.58 -15.64
N SER A 224 -3.01 31.68 -16.33
CA SER A 224 -4.35 32.27 -16.49
C SER A 224 -5.21 31.42 -17.43
N GLU A 225 -6.54 31.53 -17.35
CA GLU A 225 -7.45 30.78 -18.24
C GLU A 225 -7.17 31.05 -19.73
N LYS A 226 -6.78 32.28 -20.07
CA LYS A 226 -6.34 32.64 -21.43
C LYS A 226 -5.09 31.86 -21.86
N GLN A 227 -4.09 31.75 -20.98
CA GLN A 227 -2.88 30.98 -21.28
C GLN A 227 -3.17 29.48 -21.38
N ILE A 228 -4.07 28.96 -20.53
CA ILE A 228 -4.51 27.55 -20.58
C ILE A 228 -5.25 27.25 -21.88
N ALA A 229 -6.14 28.15 -22.30
CA ALA A 229 -6.87 28.04 -23.56
C ALA A 229 -5.93 27.90 -24.75
N ILE A 230 -4.89 28.75 -24.80
CA ILE A 230 -3.83 28.68 -25.82
C ILE A 230 -3.03 27.37 -25.69
N LYS A 231 -2.60 27.00 -24.47
CA LYS A 231 -1.75 25.82 -24.21
C LYS A 231 -2.45 24.51 -24.59
N LEU A 232 -3.76 24.41 -24.38
CA LEU A 232 -4.54 23.18 -24.61
C LEU A 232 -5.31 23.16 -25.93
N ASP A 233 -5.17 24.21 -26.75
CA ASP A 233 -5.93 24.45 -27.98
C ASP A 233 -7.45 24.36 -27.76
N LEU A 234 -7.94 25.18 -26.82
CA LEU A 234 -9.34 25.24 -26.40
C LEU A 234 -9.85 26.68 -26.40
N SER A 235 -11.18 26.87 -26.43
CA SER A 235 -11.75 28.19 -26.20
C SER A 235 -11.60 28.60 -24.72
N GLN A 236 -11.45 29.90 -24.44
CA GLN A 236 -11.47 30.42 -23.06
C GLN A 236 -12.78 30.03 -22.33
N HIS A 237 -13.90 29.98 -23.06
CA HIS A 237 -15.18 29.54 -22.50
C HIS A 237 -15.13 28.07 -22.02
N THR A 238 -14.49 27.19 -22.79
CA THR A 238 -14.30 25.78 -22.41
C THR A 238 -13.42 25.66 -21.15
N VAL A 239 -12.34 26.43 -21.08
CA VAL A 239 -11.47 26.46 -19.89
C VAL A 239 -12.22 26.97 -18.66
N HIS A 240 -13.02 28.03 -18.80
CA HIS A 240 -13.86 28.54 -17.71
C HIS A 240 -14.83 27.47 -17.18
N ASN A 241 -15.44 26.69 -18.07
CA ASN A 241 -16.30 25.57 -17.68
C ASN A 241 -15.52 24.47 -16.95
N TYR A 242 -14.28 24.18 -17.36
CA TYR A 242 -13.40 23.27 -16.63
C TYR A 242 -13.01 23.80 -15.26
N VAL A 243 -12.70 25.10 -15.12
CA VAL A 243 -12.44 25.74 -13.83
C VAL A 243 -13.66 25.64 -12.91
N LYS A 244 -14.87 25.89 -13.42
CA LYS A 244 -16.12 25.70 -12.65
C LYS A 244 -16.31 24.26 -12.18
N ALA A 245 -16.08 23.29 -13.06
CA ALA A 245 -16.16 21.87 -12.70
C ALA A 245 -15.11 21.51 -11.64
N LEU A 246 -13.90 22.08 -11.71
CA LEU A 246 -12.89 21.94 -10.67
C LEU A 246 -13.35 22.58 -9.36
N HIS A 247 -13.91 23.79 -9.35
CA HIS A 247 -14.43 24.42 -8.15
C HIS A 247 -15.52 23.59 -7.48
N GLN A 248 -16.49 23.10 -8.25
CA GLN A 248 -17.55 22.24 -7.75
C GLN A 248 -17.01 20.94 -7.17
N ARG A 249 -16.11 20.25 -7.88
CA ARG A 249 -15.53 18.97 -7.44
C ARG A 249 -14.65 19.12 -6.19
N PHE A 250 -13.95 20.25 -6.08
CA PHE A 250 -13.13 20.55 -4.91
C PHE A 250 -13.94 21.21 -3.79
N GLU A 251 -15.22 21.49 -3.98
CA GLU A 251 -16.09 22.18 -3.02
C GLU A 251 -15.47 23.51 -2.56
N VAL A 252 -15.00 24.31 -3.52
CA VAL A 252 -14.36 25.61 -3.30
C VAL A 252 -15.03 26.69 -4.13
N SER A 253 -14.88 27.95 -3.71
CA SER A 253 -15.51 29.10 -4.36
C SER A 253 -14.50 29.99 -5.08
N SER A 254 -13.19 29.80 -4.87
CA SER A 254 -12.15 30.63 -5.48
C SER A 254 -10.95 29.85 -6.02
N ARG A 255 -10.23 30.49 -6.94
CA ARG A 255 -8.94 29.99 -7.47
C ARG A 255 -7.93 29.78 -6.35
N GLY A 256 -7.84 30.71 -5.38
CA GLY A 256 -6.91 30.60 -4.25
C GLY A 256 -7.21 29.37 -3.38
N GLU A 257 -8.48 29.13 -3.08
CA GLU A 257 -8.92 27.93 -2.35
C GLU A 257 -8.63 26.64 -3.13
N LEU A 258 -8.89 26.64 -4.44
CA LEU A 258 -8.57 25.51 -5.32
C LEU A 258 -7.08 25.16 -5.26
N LEU A 259 -6.20 26.16 -5.42
CA LEU A 259 -4.75 25.99 -5.37
C LEU A 259 -4.28 25.51 -3.99
N ALA A 260 -4.82 26.07 -2.90
CA ALA A 260 -4.48 25.66 -1.54
C ALA A 260 -4.89 24.20 -1.26
N LYS A 261 -6.09 23.79 -1.68
CA LYS A 261 -6.62 22.43 -1.48
C LYS A 261 -5.86 21.41 -2.33
N ALA A 262 -5.62 21.72 -3.61
CA ALA A 262 -4.85 20.86 -4.51
C ALA A 262 -3.35 20.76 -4.13
N GLY A 263 -2.73 21.85 -3.67
CA GLY A 263 -1.32 21.87 -3.25
C GLY A 263 -1.04 21.06 -1.97
N LYS A 264 -1.92 21.15 -0.95
CA LYS A 264 -1.84 20.32 0.28
C LYS A 264 -1.90 18.82 -0.03
N ILE A 265 -2.51 18.44 -1.14
CA ILE A 265 -2.67 17.05 -1.55
C ILE A 265 -1.40 16.47 -2.21
N ARG A 266 -0.61 17.30 -2.92
CA ARG A 266 0.67 16.85 -3.51
C ARG A 266 1.80 16.71 -2.47
N ALA A 267 1.78 17.45 -1.37
CA ALA A 267 2.91 17.56 -0.44
C ALA A 267 3.07 16.41 0.59
N THR A 268 2.30 15.32 0.48
CA THR A 268 2.36 14.26 1.50
C THR A 268 3.27 13.11 1.05
N PHE A 269 4.50 13.16 1.52
CA PHE A 269 5.55 12.15 1.37
C PHE A 269 5.26 10.90 2.20
N LEU A 270 4.15 10.19 1.92
CA LEU A 270 3.86 8.91 2.57
C LEU A 270 4.50 7.76 1.78
N PRO A 271 5.10 6.77 2.47
CA PRO A 271 5.67 5.59 1.81
C PRO A 271 4.55 4.86 1.05
N GLN A 272 4.65 4.78 -0.28
CA GLN A 272 3.64 4.12 -1.10
C GLN A 272 3.90 2.62 -1.20
N LEU A 273 2.83 1.85 -1.42
CA LEU A 273 2.93 0.45 -1.81
C LEU A 273 3.65 0.30 -3.16
N SER A 274 4.23 -0.86 -3.37
CA SER A 274 5.13 -1.21 -4.47
C SER A 274 4.37 -1.47 -5.76
N LEU A 275 3.13 -1.92 -5.66
CA LEU A 275 2.17 -1.85 -6.76
C LEU A 275 1.25 -0.63 -6.61
N PRO A 276 1.10 0.19 -7.66
CA PRO A 276 0.14 1.27 -7.64
C PRO A 276 -1.29 0.72 -7.49
N PRO A 277 -2.18 1.43 -6.77
CA PRO A 277 -3.59 1.07 -6.74
C PRO A 277 -4.15 1.12 -8.17
N GLN A 278 -4.82 0.05 -8.62
CA GLN A 278 -5.54 0.09 -9.88
C GLN A 278 -6.66 1.13 -9.79
N LYS A 279 -6.82 1.94 -10.84
CA LYS A 279 -7.97 2.84 -10.99
C LYS A 279 -9.23 1.98 -11.01
N GLN A 280 -10.10 2.16 -10.02
CA GLN A 280 -11.47 1.66 -10.11
C GLN A 280 -12.16 2.60 -11.10
N SER A 281 -12.31 2.15 -12.34
CA SER A 281 -13.08 2.84 -13.38
C SER A 281 -14.56 2.86 -13.05
#